data_AF-A0A3N2N6M1-F1
#
_entry.id   AF-A0A3N2N6M1-F1
#
_cell.length_a   1.000
_cell.length_b   1.000
_cell.length_c   1.000
_cell.angle_alpha   90.00
_cell.angle_beta   90.00
_cell.angle_gamma   90.00
#
_symmetry.space_group_name_H-M   'P 1'
#
loop_
_entity.id
_entity.type
_entity.pdbx_description
1 polymer ?
#
loop_
_entity_poly.entity_id
_entity_poly.type
_entity_poly.pdbx_seq_one_letter_code
_entity_poly.pdbx_strand_id
1 'polypeptide(L)'
;MNHKSHILIKRITLSLVAFLLLVIIFTVYANVKVERAAEGKIYTSVDSIPHNKVALLLGTNPLNKWGRPNSYFTNRIKTASELYHAGKVDYIIASGDNHTKDYDEPTAMRDSLMAHGVPEDRIILDFAGFRTLDSVVRAKEIFGCDSLTIISQADHNARALYLAEANGIEAVAVSAPLRAGRWVRTRLAIREWLARDKMMLDIWFGKQPHFLGERIEIPDLMPQKSYATAEGMTMRIVGPDPVKTPVDSLILEFTNNRDTELTTGEWYRIDIDSDGGWRLAPYSEKYMEYKTKGIEVCFNAIGYPVKPDGSFQLTVKPWIYDLSDTSSTYRLVKTFSYPPYPIQKSDTAYVEFQIR
;
A
#
# COMPACT_ATOMS: atom_id res chain seq x y z
N MET A 1 42.96 -11.90 55.09
CA MET A 1 42.64 -11.85 53.65
C MET A 1 43.91 -11.43 52.91
N ASN A 2 44.39 -12.20 51.93
CA ASN A 2 45.75 -12.13 51.41
C ASN A 2 45.96 -10.90 50.50
N HIS A 3 47.12 -10.23 50.52
CA HIS A 3 47.40 -9.06 49.66
C HIS A 3 47.16 -9.36 48.15
N LYS A 4 47.46 -10.59 47.73
CA LYS A 4 47.17 -11.08 46.37
C LYS A 4 45.67 -11.16 46.04
N SER A 5 44.81 -11.48 47.01
CA SER A 5 43.35 -11.54 46.78
C SER A 5 42.76 -10.14 46.60
N HIS A 6 43.27 -9.12 47.29
CA HIS A 6 42.84 -7.73 47.09
C HIS A 6 43.19 -7.21 45.68
N ILE A 7 44.38 -7.52 45.17
CA ILE A 7 44.80 -7.14 43.81
C ILE A 7 43.95 -7.87 42.76
N LEU A 8 43.68 -9.16 42.98
CA LEU A 8 42.84 -9.96 42.07
C LEU A 8 41.39 -9.43 42.02
N ILE A 9 40.79 -9.15 43.18
CA ILE A 9 39.44 -8.58 43.28
C ILE A 9 39.39 -7.21 42.57
N LYS A 10 40.38 -6.34 42.78
CA LYS A 10 40.45 -5.02 42.12
C LYS A 10 40.57 -5.13 40.60
N ARG A 11 41.31 -6.11 40.08
CA ARG A 11 41.41 -6.37 38.64
C ARG A 11 40.09 -6.90 38.07
N ILE A 12 39.44 -7.83 38.76
CA ILE A 12 38.14 -8.38 38.35
C ILE A 12 37.08 -7.28 38.32
N THR A 13 37.00 -6.44 39.35
CA THR A 13 36.04 -5.33 39.38
C THR A 13 36.32 -4.30 38.29
N LEU A 14 37.59 -3.94 38.05
CA LEU A 14 37.96 -3.03 36.96
C LEU A 14 37.57 -3.59 35.58
N SER A 15 37.85 -4.88 35.33
CA SER A 15 37.46 -5.55 34.09
C SER A 15 35.95 -5.62 33.91
N LEU A 16 35.20 -5.87 34.99
CA LEU A 16 33.74 -5.92 34.96
C LEU A 16 33.13 -4.53 34.70
N VAL A 17 33.69 -3.48 35.29
CA VAL A 17 33.29 -2.09 35.01
C VAL A 17 33.63 -1.71 33.56
N ALA A 18 34.82 -2.05 33.06
CA ALA A 18 35.20 -1.80 31.68
C ALA A 18 34.28 -2.54 30.69
N PHE A 19 33.92 -3.79 30.98
CA PHE A 19 32.98 -4.57 30.19
C PHE A 19 31.58 -3.92 30.19
N LEU A 20 31.08 -3.49 31.36
CA LEU A 20 29.79 -2.80 31.47
C LEU A 20 29.79 -1.50 30.66
N LEU A 21 30.86 -0.71 30.74
CA LEU A 21 31.01 0.51 29.96
C LEU A 21 31.00 0.23 28.45
N LEU A 22 31.68 -0.83 28.01
CA LEU A 22 31.68 -1.23 26.61
C LEU A 22 30.28 -1.62 26.12
N VAL A 23 29.52 -2.37 26.92
CA VAL A 23 28.12 -2.70 26.61
C VAL A 23 27.28 -1.43 26.49
N ILE A 24 27.41 -0.48 27.42
CA ILE A 24 26.67 0.79 27.37
C ILE A 24 27.03 1.59 26.11
N ILE A 25 28.32 1.70 25.78
CA ILE A 25 28.80 2.39 24.57
C ILE A 25 28.22 1.73 23.32
N PHE A 26 28.22 0.39 23.27
CA PHE A 26 27.65 -0.36 22.16
C PHE A 26 26.14 -0.11 22.01
N THR A 27 25.38 -0.16 23.11
CA THR A 27 23.94 0.11 23.11
C THR A 27 23.64 1.54 22.64
N VAL A 28 24.43 2.54 23.09
CA VAL A 28 24.27 3.93 22.63
C VAL A 28 24.58 4.04 21.15
N TYR A 29 25.65 3.41 20.66
CA TYR A 29 26.01 3.39 19.25
C TYR A 29 24.90 2.78 18.37
N ALA A 30 24.37 1.62 18.76
CA ALA A 30 23.28 0.94 18.07
C ALA A 30 22.04 1.82 17.97
N ASN A 31 21.64 2.46 19.09
CA ASN A 31 20.50 3.36 19.11
C ASN A 31 20.71 4.58 18.20
N VAL A 32 21.87 5.25 18.28
CA VAL A 32 22.15 6.42 17.44
C VAL A 32 22.13 6.07 15.95
N LYS A 33 22.67 4.90 15.57
CA LYS A 33 22.63 4.42 14.18
C LYS A 33 21.20 4.19 13.69
N VAL A 34 20.37 3.54 14.51
CA VAL A 34 18.96 3.27 14.17
C VAL A 34 18.15 4.55 14.08
N GLU A 35 18.30 5.48 15.02
CA GLU A 35 17.59 6.78 14.98
C GLU A 35 17.98 7.61 13.75
N ARG A 36 19.27 7.62 13.38
CA ARG A 36 19.72 8.32 12.17
C ARG A 36 19.15 7.74 10.89
N ALA A 37 19.05 6.41 10.78
CA ALA A 37 18.44 5.77 9.61
C ALA A 37 16.93 6.05 9.51
N ALA A 38 16.28 6.31 10.63
CA ALA A 38 14.86 6.62 10.73
C ALA A 38 14.52 8.12 10.56
N GLU A 39 15.51 9.00 10.69
CA GLU A 39 15.35 10.44 10.63
C GLU A 39 14.71 10.89 9.30
N GLY A 40 13.60 11.63 9.38
CA GLY A 40 12.85 12.10 8.21
C GLY A 40 12.05 11.01 7.45
N LYS A 41 12.08 9.74 7.88
CA LYS A 41 11.39 8.62 7.19
C LYS A 41 10.18 8.09 7.95
N ILE A 42 9.93 8.56 9.18
CA ILE A 42 8.77 8.17 9.99
C ILE A 42 7.69 9.25 9.95
N TYR A 43 6.50 8.87 9.48
CA TYR A 43 5.32 9.71 9.37
C TYR A 43 4.30 9.35 10.46
N THR A 44 3.51 10.35 10.87
CA THR A 44 2.40 10.19 11.83
C THR A 44 1.04 10.42 11.21
N SER A 45 0.99 10.96 9.99
CA SER A 45 -0.23 11.22 9.24
C SER A 45 -0.19 10.51 7.89
N VAL A 46 -1.33 9.91 7.53
CA VAL A 46 -1.57 9.24 6.24
C VAL A 46 -1.47 10.23 5.08
N ASP A 47 -1.86 11.48 5.25
CA ASP A 47 -1.87 12.45 4.14
C ASP A 47 -0.45 12.82 3.68
N SER A 48 0.49 12.87 4.63
CA SER A 48 1.87 13.33 4.41
C SER A 48 2.81 12.27 3.84
N ILE A 49 2.45 10.99 3.90
CA ILE A 49 3.33 9.91 3.45
C ILE A 49 3.31 9.81 1.92
N PRO A 50 4.46 9.54 1.26
CA PRO A 50 4.47 9.25 -0.17
C PRO A 50 3.74 7.95 -0.48
N HIS A 51 3.31 7.81 -1.73
CA HIS A 51 2.78 6.55 -2.24
C HIS A 51 3.91 5.51 -2.37
N ASN A 52 3.60 4.26 -2.03
CA ASN A 52 4.40 3.08 -2.36
C ASN A 52 3.46 1.96 -2.79
N LYS A 53 3.85 1.14 -3.76
CA LYS A 53 3.04 0.00 -4.22
C LYS A 53 2.63 -0.92 -3.06
N VAL A 54 3.54 -1.18 -2.12
CA VAL A 54 3.36 -2.18 -1.07
C VAL A 54 3.57 -1.60 0.32
N ALA A 55 2.66 -1.91 1.23
CA ALA A 55 2.83 -1.74 2.67
C ALA A 55 3.26 -3.05 3.33
N LEU A 56 4.27 -3.01 4.20
CA LEU A 56 4.62 -4.10 5.09
C LEU A 56 3.99 -3.86 6.46
N LEU A 57 2.89 -4.57 6.75
CA LEU A 57 2.24 -4.58 8.04
C LEU A 57 2.95 -5.59 8.95
N LEU A 58 3.71 -5.08 9.93
CA LEU A 58 4.44 -5.93 10.86
C LEU A 58 3.47 -6.55 11.88
N GLY A 59 3.68 -7.83 12.17
CA GLY A 59 2.88 -8.65 13.07
C GLY A 59 2.95 -8.21 14.53
N THR A 60 1.84 -8.43 15.23
CA THR A 60 1.70 -8.27 16.69
C THR A 60 0.50 -9.08 17.15
N ASN A 61 0.52 -9.50 18.40
CA ASN A 61 -0.57 -10.32 18.94
C ASN A 61 -1.93 -9.62 18.89
N PRO A 62 -2.99 -10.24 18.34
CA PRO A 62 -4.35 -9.68 18.38
C PRO A 62 -4.89 -9.54 19.80
N LEU A 63 -4.43 -10.40 20.72
CA LEU A 63 -4.82 -10.40 22.12
C LEU A 63 -3.64 -10.03 23.01
N ASN A 64 -3.92 -9.36 24.13
CA ASN A 64 -2.92 -9.15 25.16
C ASN A 64 -2.87 -10.37 26.11
N LYS A 65 -1.92 -10.35 27.05
CA LYS A 65 -1.73 -11.43 28.05
C LYS A 65 -2.95 -11.73 28.95
N TRP A 66 -3.99 -10.91 28.90
CA TRP A 66 -5.25 -11.09 29.63
C TRP A 66 -6.41 -11.51 28.71
N GLY A 67 -6.12 -11.88 27.45
CA GLY A 67 -7.13 -12.28 26.47
C GLY A 67 -8.01 -11.13 25.95
N ARG A 68 -7.63 -9.87 26.20
CA ARG A 68 -8.36 -8.69 25.68
C ARG A 68 -7.77 -8.22 24.36
N PRO A 69 -8.53 -7.53 23.49
CA PRO A 69 -8.01 -6.93 22.27
C PRO A 69 -6.75 -6.09 22.53
N ASN A 70 -5.73 -6.32 21.72
CA ASN A 70 -4.47 -5.62 21.82
C ASN A 70 -4.55 -4.30 21.05
N SER A 71 -4.40 -3.17 21.75
CA SER A 71 -4.42 -1.85 21.11
C SER A 71 -3.32 -1.67 20.05
N TYR A 72 -2.20 -2.37 20.16
CA TYR A 72 -1.15 -2.35 19.14
C TYR A 72 -1.65 -2.93 17.83
N PHE A 73 -2.33 -4.08 17.90
CA PHE A 73 -2.90 -4.76 16.76
C PHE A 73 -3.99 -3.90 16.12
N THR A 74 -4.98 -3.50 16.91
CA THR A 74 -6.11 -2.71 16.41
C THR A 74 -5.67 -1.40 15.76
N ASN A 75 -4.70 -0.69 16.37
CA ASN A 75 -4.22 0.56 15.80
C ASN A 75 -3.39 0.36 14.53
N ARG A 76 -2.60 -0.72 14.42
CA ARG A 76 -1.88 -1.05 13.18
C ARG A 76 -2.84 -1.40 12.05
N ILE A 77 -3.89 -2.19 12.32
CA ILE A 77 -4.94 -2.51 11.34
C ILE A 77 -5.63 -1.24 10.84
N LYS A 78 -6.03 -0.37 11.77
CA LYS A 78 -6.68 0.91 11.43
C LYS A 78 -5.78 1.78 10.55
N THR A 79 -4.50 1.93 10.90
CA THR A 79 -3.55 2.71 10.10
C THR A 79 -3.31 2.08 8.72
N ALA A 80 -3.27 0.75 8.64
CA ALA A 80 -3.10 0.04 7.36
C ALA A 80 -4.31 0.20 6.44
N SER A 81 -5.53 0.09 6.97
CA SER A 81 -6.74 0.34 6.17
C SER A 81 -6.85 1.81 5.76
N GLU A 82 -6.50 2.76 6.63
CA GLU A 82 -6.48 4.18 6.27
C GLU A 82 -5.48 4.49 5.15
N LEU A 83 -4.29 3.89 5.16
CA LEU A 83 -3.32 4.03 4.06
C LEU A 83 -3.87 3.50 2.74
N TYR A 84 -4.49 2.31 2.77
CA TYR A 84 -5.08 1.70 1.59
C TYR A 84 -6.22 2.58 1.02
N HIS A 85 -7.16 2.99 1.87
CA HIS A 85 -8.29 3.84 1.48
C HIS A 85 -7.86 5.24 1.02
N ALA A 86 -6.74 5.74 1.54
CA ALA A 86 -6.15 6.99 1.07
C ALA A 86 -5.48 6.85 -0.31
N GLY A 87 -5.25 5.63 -0.81
CA GLY A 87 -4.52 5.38 -2.04
C GLY A 87 -3.02 5.61 -1.88
N LYS A 88 -2.50 5.48 -0.66
CA LYS A 88 -1.06 5.60 -0.36
C LYS A 88 -0.32 4.28 -0.53
N VAL A 89 -1.06 3.17 -0.51
CA VAL A 89 -0.56 1.82 -0.77
C VAL A 89 -1.58 1.02 -1.57
N ASP A 90 -1.09 0.09 -2.38
CA ASP A 90 -1.93 -0.71 -3.28
C ASP A 90 -2.13 -2.14 -2.77
N TYR A 91 -1.09 -2.70 -2.14
CA TYR A 91 -1.10 -4.01 -1.50
C TYR A 91 -0.59 -3.91 -0.07
N ILE A 92 -1.10 -4.78 0.80
CA ILE A 92 -0.63 -4.92 2.18
C ILE A 92 -0.08 -6.33 2.37
N ILE A 93 1.21 -6.45 2.67
CA ILE A 93 1.81 -7.68 3.18
C ILE A 93 1.54 -7.75 4.68
N ALA A 94 0.67 -8.66 5.10
CA ALA A 94 0.42 -9.00 6.49
C ALA A 94 1.46 -10.04 6.95
N SER A 95 2.57 -9.58 7.53
CA SER A 95 3.71 -10.42 7.91
C SER A 95 3.74 -10.69 9.42
N GLY A 96 3.68 -11.95 9.81
CA GLY A 96 3.63 -12.36 11.22
C GLY A 96 4.01 -13.82 11.43
N ASP A 97 3.92 -14.25 12.69
CA ASP A 97 4.22 -15.62 13.11
C ASP A 97 2.99 -16.54 12.99
N ASN A 98 3.22 -17.79 12.58
CA ASN A 98 2.23 -18.89 12.55
C ASN A 98 2.81 -20.22 13.08
N HIS A 99 3.86 -20.17 13.91
CA HIS A 99 4.56 -21.35 14.41
C HIS A 99 3.69 -22.25 15.31
N THR A 100 2.78 -21.67 16.11
CA THR A 100 1.95 -22.42 17.04
C THR A 100 0.54 -22.64 16.49
N LYS A 101 0.03 -23.87 16.55
CA LYS A 101 -1.30 -24.28 16.02
C LYS A 101 -2.47 -23.41 16.48
N ASP A 102 -2.35 -22.75 17.63
CA ASP A 102 -3.39 -21.90 18.21
C ASP A 102 -3.18 -20.40 17.91
N TYR A 103 -2.28 -20.04 17.00
CA TYR A 103 -1.84 -18.66 16.81
C TYR A 103 -1.40 -18.37 15.36
N ASP A 104 -2.28 -17.67 14.64
CA ASP A 104 -2.05 -17.24 13.26
C ASP A 104 -2.23 -15.71 13.16
N GLU A 105 -1.12 -14.96 13.33
CA GLU A 105 -1.18 -13.49 13.24
C GLU A 105 -1.55 -13.01 11.83
N PRO A 106 -0.98 -13.54 10.73
CA PRO A 106 -1.33 -13.10 9.38
C PRO A 106 -2.82 -13.26 9.05
N THR A 107 -3.41 -14.41 9.38
CA THR A 107 -4.85 -14.65 9.15
C THR A 107 -5.71 -13.68 9.95
N ALA A 108 -5.38 -13.44 11.23
CA ALA A 108 -6.09 -12.44 12.05
C ALA A 108 -5.98 -11.03 11.46
N MET A 109 -4.82 -10.66 10.90
CA MET A 109 -4.62 -9.37 10.23
C MET A 109 -5.46 -9.26 8.97
N ARG A 110 -5.50 -10.30 8.11
CA ARG A 110 -6.36 -10.33 6.91
C ARG A 110 -7.83 -10.14 7.28
N ASP A 111 -8.35 -10.94 8.19
CA ASP A 111 -9.77 -10.89 8.56
C ASP A 111 -10.13 -9.50 9.13
N SER A 112 -9.22 -8.91 9.90
CA SER A 112 -9.40 -7.56 10.44
C SER A 112 -9.31 -6.48 9.37
N LEU A 113 -8.41 -6.59 8.39
CA LEU A 113 -8.31 -5.67 7.26
C LEU A 113 -9.54 -5.74 6.35
N MET A 114 -10.03 -6.96 6.06
CA MET A 114 -11.27 -7.18 5.32
C MET A 114 -12.47 -6.57 6.03
N ALA A 115 -12.56 -6.71 7.36
CA ALA A 115 -13.59 -6.05 8.16
C ALA A 115 -13.51 -4.51 8.11
N HIS A 116 -12.36 -3.93 7.73
CA HIS A 116 -12.17 -2.50 7.50
C HIS A 116 -12.27 -2.11 6.02
N GLY A 117 -12.77 -3.00 5.15
CA GLY A 117 -13.04 -2.71 3.74
C GLY A 117 -11.84 -2.86 2.80
N VAL A 118 -10.76 -3.52 3.23
CA VAL A 118 -9.66 -3.87 2.31
C VAL A 118 -10.01 -5.20 1.60
N PRO A 119 -10.06 -5.24 0.26
CA PRO A 119 -10.34 -6.48 -0.47
C PRO A 119 -9.29 -7.57 -0.22
N GLU A 120 -9.70 -8.84 -0.25
CA GLU A 120 -8.82 -9.99 0.05
C GLU A 120 -7.65 -10.10 -0.95
N ASP A 121 -7.90 -9.82 -2.23
CA ASP A 121 -6.90 -9.83 -3.30
C ASP A 121 -5.83 -8.72 -3.18
N ARG A 122 -6.02 -7.78 -2.25
CA ARG A 122 -5.06 -6.72 -1.89
C ARG A 122 -4.23 -7.05 -0.66
N ILE A 123 -4.52 -8.18 -0.01
CA ILE A 123 -3.86 -8.61 1.22
C ILE A 123 -3.02 -9.85 0.92
N ILE A 124 -1.72 -9.74 1.15
CA ILE A 124 -0.77 -10.82 0.94
C ILE A 124 -0.33 -11.34 2.31
N LEU A 125 -0.52 -12.63 2.55
CA LEU A 125 -0.15 -13.25 3.82
C LEU A 125 1.32 -13.69 3.80
N ASP A 126 2.07 -13.29 4.83
CA ASP A 126 3.43 -13.78 5.07
C ASP A 126 3.53 -14.45 6.44
N PHE A 127 3.53 -15.79 6.44
CA PHE A 127 3.54 -16.63 7.64
C PHE A 127 4.92 -16.92 8.24
N ALA A 128 5.99 -16.40 7.63
CA ALA A 128 7.36 -16.63 8.08
C ALA A 128 8.03 -15.36 8.65
N GLY A 129 7.22 -14.44 9.18
CA GLY A 129 7.64 -13.18 9.80
C GLY A 129 8.06 -13.30 11.27
N PHE A 130 8.87 -14.30 11.64
CA PHE A 130 9.23 -14.61 13.04
C PHE A 130 10.00 -13.49 13.76
N ARG A 131 10.82 -12.75 13.00
CA ARG A 131 11.56 -11.57 13.45
C ARG A 131 11.33 -10.46 12.44
N THR A 132 11.56 -9.23 12.89
CA THR A 132 11.54 -8.06 11.99
C THR A 132 12.53 -8.19 10.83
N LEU A 133 13.70 -8.82 11.08
CA LEU A 133 14.64 -9.16 10.01
C LEU A 133 14.01 -10.10 8.97
N ASP A 134 13.28 -11.12 9.43
CA ASP A 134 12.66 -12.10 8.52
C ASP A 134 11.61 -11.41 7.64
N SER A 135 10.70 -10.61 8.22
CA SER A 135 9.69 -9.85 7.47
C SER A 135 10.30 -8.90 6.43
N VAL A 136 11.35 -8.16 6.81
CA VAL A 136 11.99 -7.17 5.91
C VAL A 136 12.76 -7.85 4.78
N VAL A 137 13.56 -8.89 5.08
CA VAL A 137 14.31 -9.61 4.04
C VAL A 137 13.34 -10.30 3.08
N ARG A 138 12.29 -10.93 3.61
CA ARG A 138 11.28 -11.60 2.77
C ARG A 138 10.51 -10.61 1.90
N ALA A 139 10.24 -9.39 2.37
CA ALA A 139 9.65 -8.34 1.52
C ALA A 139 10.44 -8.14 0.21
N LYS A 140 11.77 -8.22 0.26
CA LYS A 140 12.61 -8.15 -0.94
C LYS A 140 12.72 -9.48 -1.68
N GLU A 141 13.19 -10.51 -0.99
CA GLU A 141 13.56 -11.78 -1.63
C GLU A 141 12.35 -12.57 -2.15
N ILE A 142 11.23 -12.52 -1.42
CA ILE A 142 10.02 -13.27 -1.75
C ILE A 142 9.04 -12.42 -2.53
N PHE A 143 8.82 -11.19 -2.09
CA PHE A 143 7.79 -10.32 -2.66
C PHE A 143 8.33 -9.32 -3.69
N GLY A 144 9.65 -9.25 -3.89
CA GLY A 144 10.27 -8.41 -4.90
C GLY A 144 10.17 -6.91 -4.62
N CYS A 145 9.99 -6.51 -3.36
CA CYS A 145 9.82 -5.10 -2.99
C CYS A 145 11.17 -4.40 -2.85
N ASP A 146 11.51 -3.54 -3.81
CA ASP A 146 12.66 -2.62 -3.72
C ASP A 146 12.32 -1.33 -2.94
N SER A 147 11.04 -0.97 -2.86
CA SER A 147 10.51 0.12 -2.04
C SER A 147 9.21 -0.29 -1.33
N LEU A 148 8.99 0.22 -0.11
CA LEU A 148 7.79 -0.12 0.67
C LEU A 148 7.47 0.88 1.79
N THR A 149 6.22 0.82 2.28
CA THR A 149 5.77 1.53 3.48
C THR A 149 5.65 0.57 4.67
N ILE A 150 6.43 0.77 5.74
CA ILE A 150 6.36 -0.05 6.96
C ILE A 150 5.28 0.48 7.90
N ILE A 151 4.46 -0.42 8.45
CA ILE A 151 3.38 -0.09 9.39
C ILE A 151 3.64 -0.80 10.72
N SER A 152 3.98 -0.01 11.75
CA SER A 152 4.15 -0.46 13.14
C SER A 152 4.09 0.74 14.10
N GLN A 153 4.60 0.61 15.32
CA GLN A 153 4.80 1.73 16.25
C GLN A 153 6.16 2.40 16.03
N ALA A 154 6.28 3.67 16.41
CA ALA A 154 7.46 4.50 16.19
C ALA A 154 8.80 3.82 16.51
N ASP A 155 8.95 3.27 17.73
CA ASP A 155 10.20 2.64 18.17
C ASP A 155 10.59 1.43 17.30
N HIS A 156 9.58 0.64 16.90
CA HIS A 156 9.73 -0.56 16.07
C HIS A 156 9.95 -0.20 14.59
N ASN A 157 9.29 0.84 14.10
CA ASN A 157 9.49 1.40 12.76
C ASN A 157 10.94 1.82 12.56
N ALA A 158 11.56 2.51 13.52
CA ALA A 158 12.95 2.91 13.40
C ALA A 158 13.88 1.71 13.18
N ARG A 159 13.68 0.62 13.95
CA ARG A 159 14.43 -0.62 13.80
C ARG A 159 14.18 -1.29 12.43
N ALA A 160 12.93 -1.33 11.98
CA ALA A 160 12.55 -1.93 10.71
C ALA A 160 13.11 -1.12 9.51
N LEU A 161 13.12 0.21 9.59
CA LEU A 161 13.74 1.10 8.60
C LEU A 161 15.25 0.86 8.48
N TYR A 162 15.95 0.72 9.61
CA TYR A 162 17.38 0.39 9.59
C TYR A 162 17.64 -0.96 8.90
N LEU A 163 16.80 -1.97 9.17
CA LEU A 163 16.88 -3.27 8.50
C LEU A 163 16.59 -3.16 7.00
N ALA A 164 15.60 -2.37 6.60
CA ALA A 164 15.26 -2.17 5.20
C ALA A 164 16.43 -1.54 4.45
N GLU A 165 17.01 -0.47 5.02
CA GLU A 165 18.18 0.21 4.45
C GLU A 165 19.39 -0.75 4.34
N ALA A 166 19.66 -1.54 5.39
CA ALA A 166 20.74 -2.52 5.38
C ALA A 166 20.57 -3.64 4.34
N ASN A 167 19.33 -3.91 3.90
CA ASN A 167 19.01 -4.87 2.84
C ASN A 167 18.75 -4.21 1.48
N GLY A 168 19.04 -2.90 1.35
CA GLY A 168 18.87 -2.15 0.12
C GLY A 168 17.42 -2.04 -0.33
N ILE A 169 16.52 -1.77 0.62
CA ILE A 169 15.10 -1.47 0.39
C ILE A 169 14.86 0.00 0.74
N GLU A 170 14.29 0.76 -0.19
CA GLU A 170 13.87 2.13 0.04
C GLU A 170 12.55 2.16 0.83
N ALA A 171 12.64 2.30 2.15
CA ALA A 171 11.48 2.27 3.02
C ALA A 171 11.18 3.61 3.68
N VAL A 172 9.89 3.93 3.76
CA VAL A 172 9.33 4.89 4.71
C VAL A 172 8.44 4.15 5.71
N ALA A 173 8.09 4.76 6.84
CA ALA A 173 7.23 4.12 7.82
C ALA A 173 6.12 5.06 8.31
N VAL A 174 4.94 4.50 8.60
CA VAL A 174 3.88 5.20 9.32
C VAL A 174 3.76 4.63 10.74
N SER A 175 3.67 5.51 11.72
CA SER A 175 3.52 5.12 13.12
C SER A 175 2.06 5.03 13.51
N ALA A 176 1.59 3.82 13.77
CA ALA A 176 0.29 3.59 14.37
C ALA A 176 0.25 4.21 15.77
N PRO A 177 -0.77 5.02 16.10
CA PRO A 177 -0.84 5.74 17.37
C PRO A 177 -0.94 4.75 18.52
N LEU A 178 -0.33 5.08 19.67
CA LEU A 178 -0.45 4.25 20.88
C LEU A 178 -0.59 5.12 22.12
N ARG A 179 -1.70 4.95 22.84
CA ARG A 179 -1.91 5.53 24.17
C ARG A 179 -1.46 4.55 25.25
N ALA A 180 -0.19 4.64 25.63
CA ALA A 180 0.38 3.88 26.73
C ALA A 180 0.84 4.81 27.86
N GLY A 181 0.59 4.39 29.11
CA GLY A 181 1.09 5.07 30.31
C GLY A 181 2.62 5.07 30.38
N ARG A 182 3.19 6.03 31.12
CA ARG A 182 4.65 6.28 31.19
C ARG A 182 5.46 5.01 31.46
N TRP A 183 5.08 4.21 32.45
CA TRP A 183 5.77 2.96 32.82
C TRP A 183 5.81 1.92 31.70
N VAL A 184 4.70 1.75 30.97
CA VAL A 184 4.63 0.81 29.86
C VAL A 184 5.54 1.27 28.73
N ARG A 185 5.52 2.57 28.42
CA ARG A 185 6.39 3.18 27.40
C ARG A 185 7.88 2.98 27.72
N THR A 186 8.31 3.26 28.96
CA THR A 186 9.71 3.08 29.36
C THR A 186 10.16 1.62 29.25
N ARG A 187 9.32 0.67 29.68
CA ARG A 187 9.63 -0.76 29.56
C ARG A 187 9.79 -1.20 28.10
N LEU A 188 8.96 -0.67 27.20
CA LEU A 188 9.03 -0.97 25.77
C LEU A 188 10.27 -0.37 25.13
N ALA A 189 10.61 0.87 25.48
CA ALA A 189 11.84 1.51 25.01
C ALA A 189 13.08 0.71 25.41
N ILE A 190 13.17 0.24 26.66
CA ILE A 190 14.28 -0.63 27.12
C ILE A 190 14.31 -1.94 26.33
N ARG A 191 13.13 -2.57 26.12
CA ARG A 191 13.04 -3.79 25.31
C ARG A 191 13.53 -3.53 23.89
N GLU A 192 13.19 -2.38 23.32
CA GLU A 192 13.60 -2.00 21.97
C GLU A 192 15.12 -1.75 21.90
N TRP A 193 15.72 -1.11 22.91
CA TRP A 193 17.18 -0.94 22.96
C TRP A 193 17.91 -2.27 22.92
N LEU A 194 17.49 -3.23 23.76
CA LEU A 194 18.07 -4.59 23.75
C LEU A 194 17.81 -5.31 22.41
N ALA A 195 16.67 -5.05 21.78
CA ALA A 195 16.34 -5.64 20.49
C ALA A 195 17.18 -5.04 19.34
N ARG A 196 17.53 -3.75 19.41
CA ARG A 196 18.46 -3.07 18.50
C ARG A 196 19.88 -3.62 18.66
N ASP A 197 20.32 -3.87 19.90
CA ASP A 197 21.63 -4.50 20.18
C ASP A 197 21.72 -5.90 19.55
N LYS A 198 20.71 -6.74 19.79
CA LYS A 198 20.61 -8.07 19.17
C LYS A 198 20.61 -7.99 17.63
N MET A 199 19.85 -7.04 17.07
CA MET A 199 19.77 -6.85 15.63
C MET A 199 21.13 -6.47 15.02
N MET A 200 21.86 -5.54 15.66
CA MET A 200 23.19 -5.13 15.20
C MET A 200 24.16 -6.31 15.18
N LEU A 201 24.11 -7.17 16.22
CA LEU A 201 24.88 -8.41 16.25
C LEU A 201 24.45 -9.38 15.13
N ASP A 202 23.14 -9.57 14.93
CA ASP A 202 22.62 -10.44 13.87
C ASP A 202 23.11 -9.99 12.49
N ILE A 203 23.14 -8.67 12.23
CA ILE A 203 23.68 -8.09 10.99
C ILE A 203 25.19 -8.31 10.88
N TRP A 204 25.96 -8.02 11.92
CA TRP A 204 27.42 -8.21 11.90
C TRP A 204 27.85 -9.66 11.72
N PHE A 205 27.08 -10.60 12.25
CA PHE A 205 27.32 -12.03 12.07
C PHE A 205 26.64 -12.61 10.82
N GLY A 206 26.03 -11.76 9.97
CA GLY A 206 25.44 -12.18 8.70
C GLY A 206 24.32 -13.20 8.81
N LYS A 207 23.52 -13.15 9.90
CA LYS A 207 22.43 -14.12 10.09
C LYS A 207 21.38 -13.95 9.01
N GLN A 208 21.09 -15.06 8.34
CA GLN A 208 20.07 -15.16 7.31
C GLN A 208 18.66 -15.26 7.93
N PRO A 209 17.60 -14.97 7.16
CA PRO A 209 16.23 -15.25 7.56
C PRO A 209 15.99 -16.75 7.74
N HIS A 210 15.06 -17.13 8.62
CA HIS A 210 14.82 -18.54 8.92
C HIS A 210 14.26 -19.33 7.74
N PHE A 211 13.39 -18.70 6.93
CA PHE A 211 12.74 -19.35 5.80
C PHE A 211 12.67 -18.38 4.63
N LEU A 212 13.35 -18.73 3.54
CA LEU A 212 13.15 -18.15 2.21
C LEU A 212 12.29 -19.16 1.44
N GLY A 213 11.05 -18.79 1.16
CA GLY A 213 10.11 -19.65 0.42
C GLY A 213 10.26 -19.46 -1.09
N GLU A 214 9.27 -19.91 -1.85
CA GLU A 214 9.16 -19.57 -3.27
C GLU A 214 8.78 -18.10 -3.45
N ARG A 215 9.23 -17.49 -4.53
CA ARG A 215 8.94 -16.09 -4.87
C ARG A 215 7.45 -15.93 -5.17
N ILE A 216 6.83 -14.90 -4.59
CA ILE A 216 5.43 -14.54 -4.81
C ILE A 216 5.44 -13.21 -5.57
N GLU A 217 4.97 -13.23 -6.82
CA GLU A 217 4.83 -12.01 -7.60
C GLU A 217 3.61 -11.22 -7.12
N ILE A 218 3.86 -10.01 -6.60
CA ILE A 218 2.80 -9.06 -6.30
C ILE A 218 2.34 -8.49 -7.64
N PRO A 219 1.07 -8.71 -8.04
CA PRO A 219 0.57 -8.19 -9.29
C PRO A 219 0.82 -6.68 -9.34
N ASP A 220 1.27 -6.16 -10.47
CA ASP A 220 1.08 -4.73 -10.71
C ASP A 220 -0.42 -4.49 -10.74
N LEU A 221 -0.89 -3.44 -10.03
CA LEU A 221 -2.20 -2.89 -10.33
C LEU A 221 -2.27 -2.77 -11.85
N MET A 222 -3.26 -3.43 -12.47
CA MET A 222 -3.29 -3.52 -13.92
C MET A 222 -2.98 -2.14 -14.49
N PRO A 223 -1.87 -1.97 -15.21
CA PRO A 223 -1.62 -0.72 -15.90
C PRO A 223 -2.86 -0.52 -16.76
N GLN A 224 -3.58 0.56 -16.49
CA GLN A 224 -4.88 0.85 -17.05
C GLN A 224 -4.95 0.39 -18.50
N LYS A 225 -5.71 -0.69 -18.74
CA LYS A 225 -5.71 -1.34 -20.05
C LYS A 225 -6.44 -0.42 -21.01
N SER A 226 -5.66 0.19 -21.90
CA SER A 226 -6.11 1.20 -22.83
C SER A 226 -5.94 0.65 -24.24
N TYR A 227 -7.01 0.63 -25.02
CA TYR A 227 -6.99 0.14 -26.40
C TYR A 227 -8.02 0.87 -27.23
N ALA A 228 -7.81 0.92 -28.54
CA ALA A 228 -8.73 1.52 -29.48
C ALA A 228 -8.89 0.63 -30.71
N THR A 229 -10.00 0.78 -31.43
CA THR A 229 -10.19 0.11 -32.72
C THR A 229 -9.23 0.64 -33.80
N ALA A 230 -8.70 1.85 -33.61
CA ALA A 230 -7.72 2.49 -34.47
C ALA A 230 -6.32 2.50 -33.81
N GLU A 231 -5.32 2.03 -34.55
CA GLU A 231 -3.91 2.20 -34.16
C GLU A 231 -3.53 3.69 -34.05
N GLY A 232 -2.65 4.02 -33.10
CA GLY A 232 -2.21 5.40 -32.86
C GLY A 232 -3.18 6.25 -32.02
N MET A 233 -4.32 5.70 -31.59
CA MET A 233 -5.22 6.35 -30.65
C MET A 233 -5.11 5.69 -29.26
N THR A 234 -5.03 6.50 -28.21
CA THR A 234 -5.14 6.02 -26.82
C THR A 234 -6.11 6.89 -26.02
N MET A 235 -6.75 6.27 -25.03
CA MET A 235 -7.56 6.95 -24.00
C MET A 235 -7.09 6.43 -22.65
N ARG A 236 -6.86 7.33 -21.70
CA ARG A 236 -6.42 7.03 -20.34
C ARG A 236 -7.22 7.82 -19.32
N ILE A 237 -7.53 7.27 -18.15
CA ILE A 237 -7.99 8.05 -16.99
C ILE A 237 -6.74 8.58 -16.29
N VAL A 238 -6.59 9.90 -16.26
CA VAL A 238 -5.47 10.61 -15.62
C VAL A 238 -5.83 11.12 -14.23
N GLY A 239 -7.09 11.01 -13.82
CA GLY A 239 -7.52 11.26 -12.45
C GLY A 239 -9.01 11.04 -12.24
N PRO A 240 -9.47 10.80 -11.00
CA PRO A 240 -8.65 10.54 -9.81
C PRO A 240 -7.95 9.17 -9.88
N ASP A 241 -6.76 9.08 -9.28
CA ASP A 241 -6.01 7.83 -9.11
C ASP A 241 -5.70 7.63 -7.61
N PRO A 242 -6.28 6.62 -6.95
CA PRO A 242 -7.25 5.66 -7.49
C PRO A 242 -8.64 6.26 -7.69
N VAL A 243 -9.44 5.64 -8.57
CA VAL A 243 -10.87 5.93 -8.71
C VAL A 243 -11.58 5.40 -7.45
N LYS A 244 -12.27 6.27 -6.71
CA LYS A 244 -12.96 5.91 -5.45
C LYS A 244 -14.47 6.04 -5.57
N THR A 245 -15.21 5.30 -4.75
CA THR A 245 -16.67 5.48 -4.60
C THR A 245 -17.00 6.60 -3.59
N PRO A 246 -17.92 7.53 -3.89
CA PRO A 246 -18.66 7.67 -5.14
C PRO A 246 -17.80 8.25 -6.27
N VAL A 247 -18.00 7.73 -7.49
CA VAL A 247 -17.26 8.21 -8.67
C VAL A 247 -17.89 9.50 -9.18
N ASP A 248 -17.45 10.64 -8.63
CA ASP A 248 -17.99 11.96 -9.00
C ASP A 248 -17.59 12.38 -10.42
N SER A 249 -16.32 12.18 -10.78
CA SER A 249 -15.79 12.51 -12.10
C SER A 249 -14.54 11.71 -12.44
N LEU A 250 -14.34 11.48 -13.73
CA LEU A 250 -13.14 10.89 -14.33
C LEU A 250 -12.56 11.87 -15.34
N ILE A 251 -11.28 12.19 -15.23
CA ILE A 251 -10.52 13.00 -16.20
C ILE A 251 -9.87 12.03 -17.18
N LEU A 252 -10.30 12.11 -18.42
CA LEU A 252 -9.79 11.30 -19.52
C LEU A 252 -8.78 12.12 -20.31
N GLU A 253 -7.61 11.57 -20.58
CA GLU A 253 -6.67 12.06 -21.56
C GLU A 253 -6.71 11.18 -22.79
N PHE A 254 -6.83 11.82 -23.95
CA PHE A 254 -6.74 11.15 -25.23
C PHE A 254 -5.49 11.60 -25.95
N THR A 255 -4.84 10.67 -26.65
CA THR A 255 -3.71 10.98 -27.52
C THR A 255 -4.03 10.48 -28.93
N ASN A 256 -3.79 11.33 -29.92
CA ASN A 256 -3.92 11.00 -31.34
C ASN A 256 -2.55 11.15 -32.01
N ASN A 257 -1.83 10.05 -32.19
CA ASN A 257 -0.55 10.00 -32.90
C ASN A 257 -0.72 9.74 -34.40
N ARG A 258 -1.86 10.13 -34.96
CA ARG A 258 -2.19 9.95 -36.38
C ARG A 258 -2.14 11.29 -37.08
N ASP A 259 -2.05 11.25 -38.40
CA ASP A 259 -2.07 12.42 -39.29
C ASP A 259 -3.48 13.00 -39.54
N THR A 260 -4.52 12.39 -38.97
CA THR A 260 -5.92 12.72 -39.23
C THR A 260 -6.60 13.30 -37.99
N GLU A 261 -7.37 14.38 -38.17
CA GLU A 261 -8.17 14.98 -37.08
C GLU A 261 -9.40 14.11 -36.75
N LEU A 262 -9.67 13.99 -35.45
CA LEU A 262 -10.79 13.22 -34.91
C LEU A 262 -11.68 14.13 -34.08
N THR A 263 -12.96 13.77 -33.94
CA THR A 263 -13.90 14.50 -33.07
C THR A 263 -14.64 13.53 -32.16
N THR A 264 -14.85 13.91 -30.90
CA THR A 264 -15.73 13.17 -29.98
C THR A 264 -16.65 14.11 -29.22
N GLY A 265 -17.90 13.73 -28.98
CA GLY A 265 -18.89 14.56 -28.28
C GLY A 265 -18.79 14.47 -26.75
N GLU A 266 -19.88 14.70 -26.04
CA GLU A 266 -19.98 14.46 -24.59
C GLU A 266 -20.41 13.04 -24.24
N TRP A 267 -21.01 12.31 -25.18
CA TRP A 267 -21.52 10.96 -24.95
C TRP A 267 -20.40 9.98 -24.59
N TYR A 268 -20.64 9.16 -23.57
CA TYR A 268 -19.78 8.07 -23.12
C TYR A 268 -20.64 6.88 -22.69
N ARG A 269 -20.03 5.70 -22.62
CA ARG A 269 -20.66 4.48 -22.08
C ARG A 269 -19.73 3.82 -21.08
N ILE A 270 -20.28 3.25 -20.01
CA ILE A 270 -19.51 2.44 -19.06
C ILE A 270 -20.05 1.01 -19.12
N ASP A 271 -19.14 0.07 -19.35
CA ASP A 271 -19.40 -1.36 -19.29
C ASP A 271 -18.82 -1.92 -17.98
N ILE A 272 -19.39 -3.00 -17.46
CA ILE A 272 -18.91 -3.79 -16.31
C ILE A 272 -18.54 -5.19 -16.80
N ASP A 273 -17.46 -5.74 -16.27
CA ASP A 273 -17.04 -7.12 -16.57
C ASP A 273 -17.98 -8.12 -15.87
N SER A 274 -18.53 -9.07 -16.63
CA SER A 274 -19.46 -10.07 -16.11
C SER A 274 -19.41 -11.36 -16.93
N ASP A 275 -18.97 -12.44 -16.27
CA ASP A 275 -18.86 -13.81 -16.82
C ASP A 275 -18.06 -13.91 -18.13
N GLY A 276 -16.89 -13.25 -18.20
CA GLY A 276 -15.99 -13.32 -19.36
C GLY A 276 -16.42 -12.46 -20.54
N GLY A 277 -17.27 -11.46 -20.30
CA GLY A 277 -17.72 -10.50 -21.32
C GLY A 277 -18.14 -9.16 -20.72
N TRP A 278 -18.07 -8.12 -21.56
CA TRP A 278 -18.45 -6.77 -21.17
C TRP A 278 -19.96 -6.54 -21.38
N ARG A 279 -20.62 -6.04 -20.34
CA ARG A 279 -22.05 -5.67 -20.38
C ARG A 279 -22.20 -4.22 -19.97
N LEU A 280 -23.28 -3.56 -20.40
CA LEU A 280 -23.56 -2.19 -19.97
C LEU A 280 -23.70 -2.14 -18.44
N ALA A 281 -22.99 -1.23 -17.77
CA ALA A 281 -23.14 -1.03 -16.34
C ALA A 281 -24.58 -0.63 -15.99
N PRO A 282 -25.13 -1.08 -14.85
CA PRO A 282 -26.48 -0.73 -14.44
C PRO A 282 -26.63 0.79 -14.31
N TYR A 283 -27.83 1.30 -14.55
CA TYR A 283 -28.14 2.72 -14.35
C TYR A 283 -28.37 3.01 -12.86
N SER A 284 -27.94 4.19 -12.40
CA SER A 284 -28.13 4.59 -11.01
C SER A 284 -29.61 4.75 -10.65
N GLU A 285 -29.97 4.47 -9.40
CA GLU A 285 -31.35 4.63 -8.90
C GLU A 285 -31.87 6.04 -9.17
N LYS A 286 -31.02 7.06 -8.96
CA LYS A 286 -31.32 8.46 -9.24
C LYS A 286 -31.68 8.69 -10.70
N TYR A 287 -30.94 8.10 -11.63
CA TYR A 287 -31.24 8.25 -13.06
C TYR A 287 -32.51 7.49 -13.46
N MET A 288 -32.75 6.31 -12.88
CA MET A 288 -34.00 5.57 -13.08
C MET A 288 -35.23 6.35 -12.57
N GLU A 289 -35.11 7.05 -11.44
CA GLU A 289 -36.17 7.95 -10.94
C GLU A 289 -36.45 9.12 -11.89
N TYR A 290 -35.43 9.69 -12.54
CA TYR A 290 -35.64 10.72 -13.55
C TYR A 290 -36.37 10.17 -14.78
N LYS A 291 -36.01 8.96 -15.23
CA LYS A 291 -36.70 8.32 -16.36
C LYS A 291 -38.19 8.08 -16.08
N THR A 292 -38.59 7.69 -14.86
CA THR A 292 -40.02 7.53 -14.53
C THR A 292 -40.79 8.84 -14.55
N LYS A 293 -40.10 9.97 -14.37
CA LYS A 293 -40.65 11.33 -14.50
C LYS A 293 -40.58 11.88 -15.93
N GLY A 294 -40.13 11.09 -16.91
CA GLY A 294 -39.94 11.53 -18.31
C GLY A 294 -38.76 12.47 -18.50
N ILE A 295 -37.81 12.50 -17.57
CA ILE A 295 -36.59 13.31 -17.65
C ILE A 295 -35.46 12.44 -18.18
N GLU A 296 -34.87 12.84 -19.31
CA GLU A 296 -33.77 12.15 -19.96
C GLU A 296 -32.50 13.01 -19.99
N VAL A 297 -31.34 12.34 -20.01
CA VAL A 297 -30.05 13.01 -20.18
C VAL A 297 -29.78 13.19 -21.66
N CYS A 298 -29.63 14.44 -22.09
CA CYS A 298 -29.22 14.78 -23.43
C CYS A 298 -27.74 15.18 -23.41
N PHE A 299 -26.92 14.47 -24.19
CA PHE A 299 -25.52 14.85 -24.41
C PHE A 299 -25.48 15.87 -25.56
N ASN A 300 -24.80 16.99 -25.38
CA ASN A 300 -24.66 17.92 -26.49
C ASN A 300 -23.73 17.32 -27.55
N ALA A 301 -23.99 17.69 -28.82
CA ALA A 301 -23.25 17.19 -29.97
C ALA A 301 -22.03 18.06 -30.33
N ILE A 302 -21.62 19.00 -29.47
CA ILE A 302 -20.48 19.87 -29.76
C ILE A 302 -19.21 19.01 -29.60
N GLY A 303 -18.65 18.60 -30.74
CA GLY A 303 -17.49 17.73 -30.77
C GLY A 303 -16.21 18.43 -30.32
N TYR A 304 -15.46 17.80 -29.43
CA TYR A 304 -14.09 18.15 -29.07
C TYR A 304 -13.15 17.62 -30.16
N PRO A 305 -12.38 18.50 -30.84
CA PRO A 305 -11.39 18.07 -31.83
C PRO A 305 -10.13 17.53 -31.15
N VAL A 306 -9.63 16.41 -31.66
CA VAL A 306 -8.35 15.81 -31.31
C VAL A 306 -7.43 15.96 -32.50
N LYS A 307 -6.55 16.95 -32.42
CA LYS A 307 -5.62 17.28 -33.51
C LYS A 307 -4.62 16.14 -33.74
N PRO A 308 -4.10 16.01 -34.97
CA PRO A 308 -2.93 15.18 -35.26
C PRO A 308 -1.77 15.47 -34.31
N ASP A 309 -1.07 14.42 -33.89
CA ASP A 309 0.04 14.43 -32.92
C ASP A 309 -0.26 15.23 -31.64
N GLY A 310 -1.51 15.20 -31.20
CA GLY A 310 -2.02 16.01 -30.10
C GLY A 310 -2.65 15.18 -28.99
N SER A 311 -2.77 15.81 -27.81
CA SER A 311 -3.57 15.28 -26.71
C SER A 311 -4.63 16.29 -26.26
N PHE A 312 -5.71 15.78 -25.69
CA PHE A 312 -6.72 16.61 -25.04
C PHE A 312 -7.29 15.89 -23.82
N GLN A 313 -7.75 16.67 -22.84
CA GLN A 313 -8.38 16.14 -21.64
C GLN A 313 -9.88 16.49 -21.59
N LEU A 314 -10.69 15.55 -21.14
CA LEU A 314 -12.13 15.68 -20.96
C LEU A 314 -12.56 15.13 -19.61
N THR A 315 -13.41 15.86 -18.89
CA THR A 315 -14.02 15.37 -17.67
C THR A 315 -15.35 14.68 -17.96
N VAL A 316 -15.46 13.41 -17.55
CA VAL A 316 -16.69 12.62 -17.57
C VAL A 316 -17.28 12.57 -16.17
N LYS A 317 -18.60 12.70 -16.05
CA LYS A 317 -19.33 12.57 -14.77
C LYS A 317 -20.26 11.37 -14.82
N PRO A 318 -19.85 10.19 -14.34
CA PRO A 318 -20.55 8.93 -14.59
C PRO A 318 -21.80 8.69 -13.72
N TRP A 319 -22.41 9.75 -13.17
CA TRP A 319 -23.52 9.68 -12.20
C TRP A 319 -24.77 8.93 -12.70
N ILE A 320 -24.92 8.75 -14.02
CA ILE A 320 -26.02 7.99 -14.61
C ILE A 320 -25.86 6.47 -14.41
N TYR A 321 -24.66 6.00 -14.10
CA TYR A 321 -24.35 4.59 -13.86
C TYR A 321 -24.26 4.29 -12.37
N ASP A 322 -24.68 3.10 -11.98
CA ASP A 322 -24.38 2.51 -10.68
C ASP A 322 -23.02 1.83 -10.77
N LEU A 323 -22.06 2.41 -10.05
CA LEU A 323 -20.66 2.00 -9.99
C LEU A 323 -20.27 1.58 -8.56
N SER A 324 -21.23 1.02 -7.82
CA SER A 324 -21.06 0.66 -6.41
C SER A 324 -20.31 -0.65 -6.17
N ASP A 325 -20.22 -1.52 -7.17
CA ASP A 325 -19.48 -2.78 -7.07
C ASP A 325 -17.97 -2.53 -7.23
N THR A 326 -17.26 -2.47 -6.09
CA THR A 326 -15.81 -2.25 -6.02
C THR A 326 -14.98 -3.50 -6.34
N SER A 327 -15.62 -4.67 -6.46
CA SER A 327 -14.93 -5.92 -6.82
C SER A 327 -14.82 -6.11 -8.34
N SER A 328 -15.64 -5.39 -9.10
CA SER A 328 -15.72 -5.50 -10.56
C SER A 328 -14.73 -4.60 -11.28
N THR A 329 -14.37 -5.01 -12.51
CA THR A 329 -13.64 -4.16 -13.45
C THR A 329 -14.63 -3.46 -14.37
N TYR A 330 -14.47 -2.14 -14.53
CA TYR A 330 -15.27 -1.32 -15.42
C TYR A 330 -14.47 -0.93 -16.65
N ARG A 331 -15.16 -0.61 -17.73
CA ARG A 331 -14.57 -0.11 -18.96
C ARG A 331 -15.33 1.10 -19.45
N LEU A 332 -14.66 2.24 -19.52
CA LEU A 332 -15.21 3.43 -20.15
C LEU A 332 -14.96 3.35 -21.65
N VAL A 333 -15.99 3.67 -22.42
CA VAL A 333 -16.07 3.53 -23.88
C VAL A 333 -16.39 4.88 -24.49
N LYS A 334 -15.60 5.27 -25.50
CA LYS A 334 -15.70 6.56 -26.16
C LYS A 334 -15.54 6.44 -27.67
N THR A 335 -16.54 6.92 -28.42
CA THR A 335 -16.55 6.86 -29.87
C THR A 335 -16.08 8.18 -30.49
N PHE A 336 -15.37 8.08 -31.61
CA PHE A 336 -14.79 9.15 -32.40
C PHE A 336 -15.33 9.13 -33.82
N SER A 337 -15.56 10.31 -34.37
CA SER A 337 -16.02 10.49 -35.74
C SER A 337 -14.97 11.27 -36.53
N TYR A 338 -14.91 10.97 -37.83
CA TYR A 338 -14.04 11.65 -38.78
C TYR A 338 -14.80 12.77 -39.50
N PRO A 339 -14.20 13.95 -39.70
CA PRO A 339 -14.74 14.96 -40.62
C PRO A 339 -14.76 14.44 -42.08
N PRO A 340 -15.75 14.81 -42.92
CA PRO A 340 -16.94 15.58 -42.57
C PRO A 340 -17.98 14.72 -41.85
N TYR A 341 -18.52 15.25 -40.75
CA TYR A 341 -19.59 14.61 -39.99
C TYR A 341 -20.89 14.58 -40.81
N PRO A 342 -21.69 13.48 -40.82
CA PRO A 342 -21.47 12.15 -40.25
C PRO A 342 -21.34 11.07 -41.35
N ILE A 343 -20.15 10.49 -41.53
CA ILE A 343 -19.95 9.27 -42.34
C ILE A 343 -19.64 8.09 -41.41
N GLN A 344 -20.19 6.93 -41.72
CA GLN A 344 -20.23 5.66 -40.97
C GLN A 344 -18.94 5.16 -40.30
N LYS A 345 -17.76 5.71 -40.61
CA LYS A 345 -16.53 5.27 -39.96
C LYS A 345 -16.40 5.94 -38.61
N SER A 346 -16.57 5.19 -37.55
CA SER A 346 -16.30 5.63 -36.19
C SER A 346 -15.33 4.67 -35.53
N ASP A 347 -14.36 5.23 -34.81
CA ASP A 347 -13.45 4.46 -33.99
C ASP A 347 -13.84 4.57 -32.53
N THR A 348 -13.51 3.56 -31.74
CA THR A 348 -13.84 3.55 -30.33
C THR A 348 -12.59 3.29 -29.51
N ALA A 349 -12.37 4.15 -28.51
CA ALA A 349 -11.38 3.95 -27.47
C ALA A 349 -12.03 3.34 -26.24
N TYR A 350 -11.23 2.53 -25.54
CA TYR A 350 -11.59 1.82 -24.32
C TYR A 350 -10.52 2.06 -23.28
N VAL A 351 -10.95 2.25 -22.04
CA VAL A 351 -10.07 2.34 -20.88
C VAL A 351 -10.69 1.54 -19.73
N GLU A 352 -9.96 0.54 -19.26
CA GLU A 352 -10.40 -0.31 -18.14
C GLU A 352 -9.93 0.28 -16.82
N PHE A 353 -10.79 0.26 -15.80
CA PHE A 353 -10.51 0.77 -14.46
C PHE A 353 -11.23 -0.03 -13.39
N GLN A 354 -10.66 -0.04 -12.19
CA GLN A 354 -11.28 -0.61 -10.99
C GLN A 354 -11.55 0.51 -9.99
N ILE A 355 -12.61 0.36 -9.22
CA ILE A 355 -13.02 1.33 -8.21
C ILE A 355 -12.55 0.83 -6.85
N ARG A 356 -11.93 1.72 -6.07
CA ARG A 356 -11.41 1.43 -4.73
C ARG A 356 -12.31 1.96 -3.63
#